data_AF-A0A962T098-F1
#
_entry.id   AF-A0A962T098-F1
#
_cell.length_a   1.000
_cell.length_b   1.000
_cell.length_c   1.000
_cell.angle_alpha   90.00
_cell.angle_beta   90.00
_cell.angle_gamma   90.00
#
_symmetry.space_group_name_H-M   'P 1'
#
loop_
_entity.id
_entity.type
_entity.pdbx_description
1 polymer ?
#
loop_
_entity_poly.entity_id
_entity_poly.type
_entity_poly.pdbx_seq_one_letter_code
_entity_poly.pdbx_strand_id
1 'polypeptide(L)'
;MDSPSQLLSPFHELLRSIRSTVGLPVHHWQEVYLPILHNYASLCQRLPASEAHHHAELGGLLRHGVETILEALTLRRNQLLPTGAPAEQIASQQDLWTYATVTAALLHDVGKPITDLVVTYISPADAQPQVWQPLTAMLPIGAQYRFCFNPQREYHRHALMPPLLVHRILPQVGLNWLASEPVVFDAWLATISGTEDAGPLATIAHAADSTSVARDLSGGVRTRS
;
A
#
# COMPACT_ATOMS: atom_id res chain seq x y z
N MET A 1 12.34 -14.16 -6.00
CA MET A 1 11.01 -13.57 -5.88
C MET A 1 10.26 -14.50 -4.98
N ASP A 2 9.89 -14.00 -3.83
CA ASP A 2 9.21 -14.78 -2.81
C ASP A 2 7.70 -14.70 -3.06
N SER A 3 6.97 -15.72 -2.65
CA SER A 3 5.50 -15.67 -2.73
C SER A 3 4.95 -14.59 -1.78
N PRO A 4 3.79 -13.99 -2.08
CA PRO A 4 3.17 -13.00 -1.20
C PRO A 4 3.02 -13.47 0.25
N SER A 5 2.61 -14.71 0.46
CA SER A 5 2.47 -15.29 1.80
C SER A 5 3.80 -15.34 2.57
N GLN A 6 4.92 -15.62 1.89
CA GLN A 6 6.26 -15.60 2.49
C GLN A 6 6.73 -14.17 2.78
N LEU A 7 6.39 -13.21 1.91
CA LEU A 7 6.73 -11.80 2.09
C LEU A 7 5.95 -11.17 3.26
N LEU A 8 4.70 -11.61 3.46
CA LEU A 8 3.80 -11.10 4.49
C LEU A 8 3.93 -11.81 5.84
N SER A 9 4.57 -12.99 5.90
CA SER A 9 4.69 -13.76 7.15
C SER A 9 5.36 -13.00 8.31
N PRO A 10 6.38 -12.14 8.11
CA PRO A 10 6.96 -11.36 9.19
C PRO A 10 5.96 -10.38 9.83
N PHE A 11 4.91 -9.99 9.10
CA PHE A 11 3.94 -8.98 9.51
C PHE A 11 2.62 -9.57 10.01
N HIS A 12 2.57 -10.86 10.34
CA HIS A 12 1.33 -11.56 10.72
C HIS A 12 0.57 -10.93 11.89
N GLU A 13 1.27 -10.37 12.89
CA GLU A 13 0.65 -9.65 14.01
C GLU A 13 -0.01 -8.34 13.55
N LEU A 14 0.69 -7.55 12.71
CA LEU A 14 0.13 -6.32 12.13
C LEU A 14 -1.09 -6.65 11.26
N LEU A 15 -1.01 -7.67 10.42
CA LEU A 15 -2.12 -8.11 9.56
C LEU A 15 -3.31 -8.60 10.38
N ARG A 16 -3.08 -9.27 11.52
CA ARG A 16 -4.15 -9.65 12.45
C ARG A 16 -4.82 -8.42 13.05
N SER A 17 -4.05 -7.41 13.46
CA SER A 17 -4.56 -6.14 13.98
C SER A 17 -5.36 -5.37 12.93
N ILE A 18 -4.88 -5.30 11.68
CA ILE A 18 -5.60 -4.68 10.56
C ILE A 18 -6.94 -5.40 10.34
N ARG A 19 -6.93 -6.74 10.23
CA ARG A 19 -8.15 -7.52 10.03
C ARG A 19 -9.15 -7.34 11.17
N SER A 20 -8.66 -7.34 12.42
CA SER A 20 -9.49 -7.10 13.60
C SER A 20 -10.11 -5.71 13.59
N THR A 21 -9.34 -4.70 13.16
CA THR A 21 -9.79 -3.30 13.11
C THR A 21 -10.80 -3.06 11.99
N VAL A 22 -10.62 -3.69 10.83
CA VAL A 22 -11.58 -3.64 9.72
C VAL A 22 -12.91 -4.32 10.10
N GLY A 23 -12.86 -5.42 10.86
CA GLY A 23 -14.08 -6.01 11.45
C GLY A 23 -15.03 -6.73 10.48
N LEU A 24 -14.60 -6.98 9.24
CA LEU A 24 -15.44 -7.64 8.23
C LEU A 24 -15.48 -9.18 8.38
N PRO A 25 -16.56 -9.82 7.88
CA PRO A 25 -16.61 -11.27 7.72
C PRO A 25 -15.43 -11.83 6.91
N VAL A 26 -15.04 -13.08 7.20
CA VAL A 26 -13.87 -13.72 6.59
C VAL A 26 -13.92 -13.75 5.06
N HIS A 27 -15.10 -14.01 4.48
CA HIS A 27 -15.26 -14.08 3.03
C HIS A 27 -15.02 -12.71 2.36
N HIS A 28 -15.60 -11.63 2.90
CA HIS A 28 -15.34 -10.27 2.41
C HIS A 28 -13.85 -9.89 2.55
N TRP A 29 -13.20 -10.24 3.67
CA TRP A 29 -11.77 -10.02 3.83
C TRP A 29 -10.95 -10.72 2.73
N GLN A 30 -11.25 -12.00 2.46
CA GLN A 30 -10.59 -12.80 1.44
C GLN A 30 -10.83 -12.27 0.02
N GLU A 31 -11.99 -11.66 -0.21
CA GLU A 31 -12.39 -11.15 -1.52
C GLU A 31 -11.82 -9.76 -1.82
N VAL A 32 -11.78 -8.85 -0.83
CA VAL A 32 -11.44 -7.43 -1.10
C VAL A 32 -10.13 -6.96 -0.46
N TYR A 33 -9.69 -7.48 0.70
CA TYR A 33 -8.48 -6.98 1.39
C TYR A 33 -7.25 -7.87 1.16
N LEU A 34 -7.40 -9.18 1.30
CA LEU A 34 -6.28 -10.11 1.15
C LEU A 34 -5.61 -10.04 -0.24
N PRO A 35 -6.37 -9.93 -1.36
CA PRO A 35 -5.76 -9.81 -2.68
C PRO A 35 -4.92 -8.54 -2.81
N ILE A 36 -5.35 -7.43 -2.20
CA ILE A 36 -4.61 -6.16 -2.22
C ILE A 36 -3.26 -6.32 -1.54
N LEU A 37 -3.26 -6.89 -0.34
CA LEU A 37 -2.02 -7.13 0.42
C LEU A 37 -1.08 -8.06 -0.35
N HIS A 38 -1.63 -9.09 -1.00
CA HIS A 38 -0.83 -10.01 -1.82
C HIS A 38 -0.25 -9.33 -3.05
N ASN A 39 -1.05 -8.55 -3.79
CA ASN A 39 -0.61 -7.84 -4.99
C ASN A 39 0.43 -6.77 -4.65
N TYR A 40 0.22 -6.04 -3.55
CA TYR A 40 1.18 -5.07 -3.02
C TYR A 40 2.49 -5.76 -2.62
N ALA A 41 2.43 -6.86 -1.87
CA ALA A 41 3.63 -7.64 -1.53
C ALA A 41 4.35 -8.16 -2.79
N SER A 42 3.62 -8.66 -3.78
CA SER A 42 4.19 -9.08 -5.07
C SER A 42 4.95 -7.96 -5.78
N LEU A 43 4.44 -6.73 -5.73
CA LEU A 43 5.09 -5.57 -6.34
C LEU A 43 6.28 -5.08 -5.48
N CYS A 44 6.12 -4.94 -4.17
CA CYS A 44 7.15 -4.39 -3.29
C CYS A 44 8.30 -5.36 -3.00
N GLN A 45 8.05 -6.67 -3.04
CA GLN A 45 9.04 -7.70 -2.71
C GLN A 45 9.78 -7.40 -1.40
N ARG A 46 11.10 -7.59 -1.35
CA ARG A 46 11.96 -7.19 -0.23
C ARG A 46 12.67 -5.86 -0.51
N LEU A 47 12.08 -4.99 -1.32
CA LEU A 47 12.68 -3.70 -1.63
C LEU A 47 12.63 -2.77 -0.39
N PRO A 48 13.65 -1.93 -0.20
CA PRO A 48 13.66 -0.92 0.85
C PRO A 48 12.71 0.24 0.48
N ALA A 49 12.21 0.96 1.49
CA ALA A 49 11.39 2.15 1.26
C ALA A 49 12.22 3.42 1.04
N SER A 50 13.48 3.43 1.50
CA SER A 50 14.40 4.56 1.36
C SER A 50 15.88 4.11 1.33
N GLU A 51 16.77 4.98 0.87
CA GLU A 51 18.21 4.67 0.69
C GLU A 51 19.01 4.60 1.98
N ALA A 52 18.73 5.50 2.93
CA ALA A 52 19.47 5.59 4.19
C ALA A 52 18.62 6.17 5.33
N HIS A 53 17.31 6.25 5.16
CA HIS A 53 16.39 6.84 6.12
C HIS A 53 15.50 5.75 6.70
N HIS A 54 14.21 6.05 6.89
CA HIS A 54 13.26 5.14 7.50
C HIS A 54 12.98 3.98 6.57
N HIS A 55 12.84 2.79 7.16
CA HIS A 55 12.55 1.56 6.43
C HIS A 55 13.57 1.27 5.29
N ALA A 56 14.85 1.54 5.53
CA ALA A 56 15.93 1.27 4.56
C ALA A 56 16.36 -0.20 4.50
N GLU A 57 15.83 -1.04 5.40
CA GLU A 57 16.08 -2.49 5.41
C GLU A 57 15.38 -3.23 4.26
N LEU A 58 15.82 -4.46 4.01
CA LEU A 58 15.13 -5.36 3.08
C LEU A 58 13.70 -5.64 3.54
N GLY A 59 12.73 -5.36 2.66
CA GLY A 59 11.31 -5.44 2.97
C GLY A 59 10.74 -4.22 3.68
N GLY A 60 11.54 -3.17 3.86
CA GLY A 60 11.10 -1.92 4.48
C GLY A 60 9.91 -1.29 3.77
N LEU A 61 9.83 -1.34 2.43
CA LEU A 61 8.67 -0.80 1.69
C LEU A 61 7.37 -1.55 2.01
N LEU A 62 7.45 -2.87 2.13
CA LEU A 62 6.30 -3.69 2.49
C LEU A 62 5.88 -3.44 3.94
N ARG A 63 6.85 -3.38 4.85
CA ARG A 63 6.63 -3.05 6.26
C ARG A 63 5.92 -1.69 6.41
N HIS A 64 6.48 -0.66 5.80
CA HIS A 64 5.95 0.70 5.85
C HIS A 64 4.50 0.76 5.36
N GLY A 65 4.19 0.11 4.24
CA GLY A 65 2.81 0.06 3.74
C GLY A 65 1.82 -0.59 4.72
N VAL A 66 2.21 -1.71 5.35
CA VAL A 66 1.36 -2.40 6.34
C VAL A 66 1.20 -1.57 7.62
N GLU A 67 2.27 -0.94 8.11
CA GLU A 67 2.22 -0.05 9.28
C GLU A 67 1.34 1.17 8.99
N THR A 68 1.49 1.78 7.81
CA THR A 68 0.68 2.93 7.37
C THR A 68 -0.81 2.59 7.28
N ILE A 69 -1.18 1.40 6.81
CA ILE A 69 -2.58 0.94 6.86
C ILE A 69 -3.10 0.93 8.30
N LEU A 70 -2.35 0.34 9.23
CA LEU A 70 -2.80 0.20 10.62
C LEU A 70 -2.96 1.57 11.30
N GLU A 71 -2.05 2.52 11.03
CA GLU A 71 -2.18 3.89 11.51
C GLU A 71 -3.38 4.60 10.88
N ALA A 72 -3.58 4.47 9.58
CA ALA A 72 -4.72 5.07 8.88
C ALA A 72 -6.05 4.55 9.43
N LEU A 73 -6.14 3.25 9.72
CA LEU A 73 -7.30 2.65 10.39
C LEU A 73 -7.51 3.20 11.80
N THR A 74 -6.43 3.37 12.56
CA THR A 74 -6.48 3.90 13.93
C THR A 74 -7.01 5.34 13.94
N LEU A 75 -6.48 6.20 13.07
CA LEU A 75 -6.95 7.57 12.88
C LEU A 75 -8.41 7.60 12.43
N ARG A 76 -8.77 6.71 11.50
CA ARG A 76 -10.12 6.65 10.95
C ARG A 76 -11.18 6.29 11.97
N ARG A 77 -10.90 5.42 12.95
CA ARG A 77 -11.88 5.06 13.99
C ARG A 77 -12.42 6.27 14.77
N ASN A 78 -11.66 7.36 14.82
CA ASN A 78 -12.04 8.59 15.50
C ASN A 78 -12.74 9.60 14.59
N GLN A 79 -13.10 9.24 13.35
CA GLN A 79 -13.73 10.13 12.38
C GLN A 79 -15.02 9.54 11.81
N LEU A 80 -16.07 10.37 11.79
CA LEU A 80 -17.32 10.10 11.09
C LEU A 80 -17.22 10.63 9.66
N LEU A 81 -17.17 9.71 8.69
CA LEU A 81 -17.13 10.02 7.27
C LEU A 81 -18.38 9.46 6.58
N PRO A 82 -18.98 10.19 5.62
CA PRO A 82 -18.59 11.53 5.17
C PRO A 82 -18.86 12.62 6.22
N THR A 83 -17.98 13.62 6.29
CA THR A 83 -18.14 14.74 7.25
C THR A 83 -19.41 15.52 6.94
N GLY A 84 -20.25 15.73 7.95
CA GLY A 84 -21.50 16.50 7.82
C GLY A 84 -22.67 15.75 7.17
N ALA A 85 -22.50 14.47 6.81
CA ALA A 85 -23.59 13.64 6.29
C ALA A 85 -24.56 13.18 7.40
N PRO A 86 -25.81 12.82 7.05
CA PRO A 86 -26.75 12.21 7.99
C PRO A 86 -26.21 10.89 8.58
N ALA A 87 -26.62 10.56 9.81
CA ALA A 87 -26.15 9.36 10.51
C ALA A 87 -26.42 8.05 9.74
N GLU A 88 -27.54 7.96 9.02
CA GLU A 88 -27.89 6.82 8.17
C GLU A 88 -26.91 6.64 7.00
N GLN A 89 -26.50 7.74 6.36
CA GLN A 89 -25.50 7.71 5.30
C GLN A 89 -24.11 7.34 5.85
N ILE A 90 -23.72 7.91 6.99
CA ILE A 90 -22.45 7.56 7.66
C ILE A 90 -22.42 6.06 7.99
N ALA A 91 -23.50 5.52 8.56
CA ALA A 91 -23.59 4.11 8.91
C ALA A 91 -23.55 3.19 7.68
N SER A 92 -24.31 3.50 6.63
CA SER A 92 -24.37 2.69 5.41
C SER A 92 -23.08 2.71 4.58
N GLN A 93 -22.31 3.80 4.63
CA GLN A 93 -21.06 3.94 3.88
C GLN A 93 -19.79 3.68 4.72
N GLN A 94 -19.93 3.34 6.00
CA GLN A 94 -18.80 3.22 6.94
C GLN A 94 -17.71 2.28 6.42
N ASP A 95 -18.10 1.08 5.96
CA ASP A 95 -17.18 0.06 5.47
C ASP A 95 -16.50 0.48 4.17
N LEU A 96 -17.24 1.13 3.27
CA LEU A 96 -16.69 1.60 1.99
C LEU A 96 -15.68 2.73 2.19
N TRP A 97 -16.00 3.70 3.06
CA TRP A 97 -15.03 4.72 3.43
C TRP A 97 -13.80 4.08 4.11
N THR A 98 -13.97 3.02 4.91
CA THR A 98 -12.85 2.32 5.55
C THR A 98 -11.96 1.65 4.51
N TYR A 99 -12.57 1.00 3.51
CA TYR A 99 -11.86 0.43 2.37
C TYR A 99 -11.10 1.48 1.56
N ALA A 100 -11.72 2.64 1.31
CA ALA A 100 -11.08 3.79 0.67
C ALA A 100 -9.87 4.29 1.48
N THR A 101 -9.99 4.41 2.81
CA THR A 101 -8.87 4.78 3.67
C THR A 101 -7.71 3.79 3.57
N VAL A 102 -7.98 2.49 3.70
CA VAL A 102 -6.94 1.45 3.64
C VAL A 102 -6.22 1.44 2.31
N THR A 103 -6.98 1.49 1.21
CA THR A 103 -6.39 1.45 -0.13
C THR A 103 -5.64 2.71 -0.49
N ALA A 104 -6.13 3.89 -0.12
CA ALA A 104 -5.40 5.15 -0.31
C ALA A 104 -4.09 5.17 0.48
N ALA A 105 -4.14 4.78 1.76
CA ALA A 105 -2.97 4.70 2.63
C ALA A 105 -1.94 3.69 2.11
N LEU A 106 -2.35 2.54 1.58
CA LEU A 106 -1.42 1.57 1.00
C LEU A 106 -0.79 2.04 -0.30
N LEU A 107 -1.56 2.73 -1.14
CA LEU A 107 -1.15 3.12 -2.48
C LEU A 107 -0.20 4.32 -2.49
N HIS A 108 -0.13 5.13 -1.43
CA HIS A 108 0.61 6.40 -1.43
C HIS A 108 2.07 6.29 -1.92
N ASP A 109 2.75 5.19 -1.56
CA ASP A 109 4.17 4.94 -1.85
C ASP A 109 4.41 3.82 -2.88
N VAL A 110 3.33 3.29 -3.47
CA VAL A 110 3.38 2.11 -4.37
C VAL A 110 4.18 2.38 -5.66
N GLY A 111 4.44 3.65 -5.97
CA GLY A 111 5.26 4.08 -7.11
C GLY A 111 6.77 3.86 -6.95
N LYS A 112 7.27 3.68 -5.72
CA LYS A 112 8.72 3.62 -5.45
C LYS A 112 9.47 2.56 -6.26
N PRO A 113 8.96 1.32 -6.46
CA PRO A 113 9.62 0.34 -7.31
C PRO A 113 9.81 0.80 -8.77
N ILE A 114 8.99 1.73 -9.26
CA ILE A 114 9.03 2.24 -10.64
C ILE A 114 10.02 3.40 -10.76
N THR A 115 10.00 4.34 -9.83
CA THR A 115 10.69 5.63 -9.99
C THR A 115 12.01 5.70 -9.23
N ASP A 116 12.07 5.06 -8.07
CA ASP A 116 13.14 5.28 -7.09
C ASP A 116 14.18 4.15 -7.14
N LEU A 117 13.83 3.01 -7.73
CA LEU A 117 14.65 1.81 -7.79
C LEU A 117 14.87 1.33 -9.23
N VAL A 118 16.05 0.79 -9.48
CA VAL A 118 16.36 0.01 -10.66
C VAL A 118 16.59 -1.42 -10.20
N VAL A 119 15.78 -2.35 -10.70
CA VAL A 119 15.84 -3.76 -10.32
C VAL A 119 16.24 -4.60 -11.51
N THR A 120 17.28 -5.41 -11.35
CA THR A 120 17.70 -6.41 -12.33
C THR A 120 17.42 -7.80 -11.80
N TYR A 121 16.90 -8.70 -12.63
CA TYR A 121 16.61 -10.08 -12.24
C TYR A 121 17.09 -11.10 -13.27
N ILE A 122 17.27 -12.33 -12.81
CA ILE A 122 17.49 -13.51 -13.64
C ILE A 122 16.30 -14.45 -13.40
N SER A 123 15.58 -14.78 -14.48
CA SER A 123 14.43 -15.68 -14.43
C SER A 123 14.91 -17.13 -14.34
N PRO A 124 14.17 -18.05 -13.68
CA PRO A 124 14.48 -19.47 -13.77
C PRO A 124 14.44 -20.00 -15.23
N ALA A 125 13.67 -19.36 -16.10
CA ALA A 125 13.54 -19.72 -17.51
C ALA A 125 14.62 -19.10 -18.42
N ASP A 126 15.22 -17.98 -18.02
CA ASP A 126 16.17 -17.21 -18.82
C ASP A 126 17.45 -16.94 -18.03
N ALA A 127 18.60 -17.40 -18.54
CA ALA A 127 19.88 -17.21 -17.87
C ALA A 127 20.45 -15.79 -17.98
N GLN A 128 19.85 -14.91 -18.80
CA GLN A 128 20.33 -13.54 -19.00
C GLN A 128 19.69 -12.57 -18.01
N PRO A 129 20.48 -11.66 -17.40
CA PRO A 129 19.94 -10.58 -16.58
C PRO A 129 19.01 -9.67 -17.38
N GLN A 130 17.85 -9.37 -16.82
CA GLN A 130 16.84 -8.47 -17.36
C GLN A 130 16.58 -7.32 -16.39
N VAL A 131 16.28 -6.13 -16.91
CA VAL A 131 15.78 -5.02 -16.09
C VAL A 131 14.29 -5.20 -15.89
N TRP A 132 13.83 -5.21 -14.65
CA TRP A 132 12.42 -5.31 -14.33
C TRP A 132 11.69 -4.03 -14.72
N GLN A 133 10.52 -4.18 -15.34
CA GLN A 133 9.61 -3.10 -15.71
C GLN A 133 8.33 -3.23 -14.86
N PRO A 134 8.26 -2.61 -13.67
CA PRO A 134 7.17 -2.84 -12.71
C PRO A 134 5.83 -2.34 -13.19
N LEU A 135 5.80 -1.43 -14.18
CA LEU A 135 4.58 -0.93 -14.83
C LEU A 135 3.94 -1.96 -15.75
N THR A 136 4.68 -2.92 -16.29
CA THR A 136 4.15 -3.86 -17.29
C THR A 136 4.08 -5.30 -16.78
N ALA A 137 4.95 -5.71 -15.85
CA ALA A 137 4.99 -7.08 -15.35
C ALA A 137 5.39 -7.16 -13.87
N MET A 138 4.98 -8.24 -13.20
CA MET A 138 5.53 -8.63 -11.89
C MET A 138 6.85 -9.39 -12.08
N LEU A 139 7.71 -9.39 -11.06
CA LEU A 139 8.86 -10.29 -11.06
C LEU A 139 8.41 -11.76 -11.12
N PRO A 140 9.01 -12.60 -11.99
CA PRO A 140 8.67 -14.02 -12.04
C PRO A 140 8.95 -14.74 -10.73
N ILE A 141 8.09 -15.67 -10.34
CA ILE A 141 8.29 -16.51 -9.15
C ILE A 141 9.62 -17.25 -9.25
N GLY A 142 10.40 -17.23 -8.17
CA GLY A 142 11.72 -17.84 -8.13
C GLY A 142 12.86 -17.01 -8.75
N ALA A 143 12.58 -15.85 -9.37
CA ALA A 143 13.63 -15.01 -9.95
C ALA A 143 14.59 -14.48 -8.89
N GLN A 144 15.89 -14.55 -9.13
CA GLN A 144 16.89 -13.89 -8.28
C GLN A 144 17.04 -12.45 -8.76
N TYR A 145 16.99 -11.47 -7.85
CA TYR A 145 17.07 -10.06 -8.23
C TYR A 145 18.05 -9.29 -7.35
N ARG A 146 18.54 -8.18 -7.90
CA ARG A 146 19.33 -7.15 -7.23
C ARG A 146 18.70 -5.80 -7.54
N PHE A 147 18.91 -4.84 -6.68
CA PHE A 147 18.41 -3.49 -6.86
C PHE A 147 19.49 -2.47 -6.51
N CYS A 148 19.36 -1.28 -7.10
CA CYS A 148 20.02 -0.07 -6.65
C CYS A 148 19.02 1.09 -6.72
N PHE A 149 19.32 2.19 -6.03
CA PHE A 149 18.52 3.40 -6.17
C PHE A 149 18.78 4.04 -7.52
N ASN A 150 17.71 4.55 -8.14
CA ASN A 150 17.81 5.30 -9.37
C ASN A 150 18.57 6.62 -9.10
N PRO A 151 19.73 6.86 -9.73
CA PRO A 151 20.49 8.09 -9.54
C PRO A 151 19.79 9.32 -10.14
N GLN A 152 18.83 9.11 -11.05
CA GLN A 152 18.01 10.15 -11.69
C GLN A 152 16.61 10.25 -11.07
N ARG A 153 16.41 9.73 -9.84
CA ARG A 153 15.11 9.84 -9.17
C ARG A 153 14.77 11.32 -8.92
N GLU A 154 13.54 11.67 -9.24
CA GLU A 154 12.97 12.98 -8.93
C GLU A 154 12.17 12.86 -7.64
N TYR A 155 12.34 13.84 -6.75
CA TYR A 155 11.64 13.89 -5.48
C TYR A 155 10.12 13.88 -5.71
N HIS A 156 9.39 13.07 -4.92
CA HIS A 156 7.93 12.84 -5.01
C HIS A 156 7.38 12.25 -6.32
N ARG A 157 8.20 11.88 -7.30
CA ARG A 157 7.68 11.30 -8.55
C ARG A 157 6.91 9.99 -8.33
N HIS A 158 7.28 9.19 -7.32
CA HIS A 158 6.54 7.98 -6.94
C HIS A 158 5.08 8.29 -6.56
N ALA A 159 4.80 9.45 -5.96
CA ALA A 159 3.45 9.83 -5.51
C ALA A 159 2.47 10.06 -6.67
N LEU A 160 2.97 10.23 -7.89
CA LEU A 160 2.15 10.40 -9.10
C LEU A 160 1.80 9.07 -9.78
N MET A 161 2.47 7.97 -9.39
CA MET A 161 2.29 6.65 -10.00
C MET A 161 1.07 5.84 -9.53
N PRO A 162 0.47 6.05 -8.33
CA PRO A 162 -0.59 5.16 -7.85
C PRO A 162 -1.76 4.96 -8.82
N PRO A 163 -2.28 5.98 -9.52
CA PRO A 163 -3.38 5.78 -10.48
C PRO A 163 -3.05 4.77 -11.60
N LEU A 164 -1.77 4.67 -12.01
CA LEU A 164 -1.32 3.72 -13.03
C LEU A 164 -1.26 2.28 -12.51
N LEU A 165 -1.26 2.09 -11.19
CA LEU A 165 -1.10 0.79 -10.54
C LEU A 165 -2.40 0.25 -9.91
N VAL A 166 -3.48 1.03 -9.90
CA VAL A 166 -4.77 0.63 -9.29
C VAL A 166 -5.21 -0.76 -9.72
N HIS A 167 -5.28 -1.02 -11.03
CA HIS A 167 -5.74 -2.33 -11.56
C HIS A 167 -4.75 -3.48 -11.31
N ARG A 168 -3.50 -3.18 -10.94
CA ARG A 168 -2.51 -4.19 -10.55
C ARG A 168 -2.63 -4.55 -9.07
N ILE A 169 -3.09 -3.62 -8.24
CA ILE A 169 -3.15 -3.78 -6.79
C ILE A 169 -4.56 -4.17 -6.32
N LEU A 170 -5.59 -3.43 -6.75
CA LEU A 170 -6.97 -3.65 -6.33
C LEU A 170 -7.64 -4.75 -7.16
N PRO A 171 -8.35 -5.70 -6.52
CA PRO A 171 -9.20 -6.63 -7.25
C PRO A 171 -10.40 -5.88 -7.85
N GLN A 172 -10.92 -6.38 -8.99
CA GLN A 172 -12.03 -5.74 -9.71
C GLN A 172 -13.26 -5.46 -8.83
N VAL A 173 -13.62 -6.41 -7.95
CA VAL A 173 -14.74 -6.28 -7.01
C VAL A 173 -14.54 -5.10 -6.05
N GLY A 174 -13.32 -4.88 -5.58
CA GLY A 174 -13.00 -3.76 -4.70
C GLY A 174 -13.04 -2.41 -5.41
N LEU A 175 -12.55 -2.36 -6.65
CA LEU A 175 -12.65 -1.14 -7.47
C LEU A 175 -14.11 -0.82 -7.83
N ASN A 176 -14.91 -1.83 -8.16
CA ASN A 176 -16.35 -1.66 -8.40
C ASN A 176 -17.07 -1.14 -7.16
N TRP A 177 -16.65 -1.59 -5.96
CA TRP A 177 -17.22 -1.11 -4.69
C TRP A 177 -16.85 0.35 -4.41
N LEU A 178 -15.61 0.78 -4.68
CA LEU A 178 -15.25 2.20 -4.65
C LEU A 178 -16.12 3.02 -5.60
N ALA A 179 -16.26 2.55 -6.84
CA ALA A 179 -17.04 3.24 -7.87
C ALA A 179 -18.56 3.22 -7.63
N SER A 180 -19.08 2.42 -6.70
CA SER A 180 -20.51 2.38 -6.41
C SER A 180 -21.01 3.63 -5.68
N GLU A 181 -20.12 4.39 -5.04
CA GLU A 181 -20.42 5.65 -4.36
C GLU A 181 -19.53 6.78 -4.91
N PRO A 182 -20.04 7.63 -5.82
CA PRO A 182 -19.24 8.65 -6.50
C PRO A 182 -18.45 9.57 -5.56
N VAL A 183 -19.04 10.00 -4.44
CA VAL A 183 -18.38 10.88 -3.47
C VAL A 183 -17.17 10.21 -2.83
N VAL A 184 -17.27 8.90 -2.52
CA VAL A 184 -16.14 8.15 -1.96
C VAL A 184 -15.08 7.93 -3.02
N PHE A 185 -15.50 7.56 -4.24
CA PHE A 185 -14.61 7.35 -5.37
C PHE A 185 -13.79 8.60 -5.70
N ASP A 186 -14.45 9.77 -5.78
CA ASP A 186 -13.79 11.03 -6.10
C ASP A 186 -12.79 11.43 -5.02
N ALA A 187 -13.16 11.31 -3.73
CA ALA A 187 -12.25 11.58 -2.62
C ALA A 187 -11.04 10.62 -2.62
N TRP A 188 -11.29 9.34 -2.89
CA TRP A 188 -10.23 8.33 -2.99
C TRP A 188 -9.30 8.60 -4.18
N LEU A 189 -9.85 8.87 -5.36
CA LEU A 189 -9.10 9.16 -6.57
C LEU A 189 -8.25 10.43 -6.42
N ALA A 190 -8.83 11.49 -5.86
CA ALA A 190 -8.12 12.73 -5.51
C ALA A 190 -6.93 12.43 -4.59
N THR A 191 -7.15 11.63 -3.54
CA THR A 191 -6.10 11.25 -2.58
C THR A 191 -4.95 10.51 -3.26
N ILE A 192 -5.23 9.47 -4.05
CA ILE A 192 -4.16 8.68 -4.70
C ILE A 192 -3.50 9.41 -5.88
N SER A 193 -4.13 10.47 -6.39
CA SER A 193 -3.56 11.32 -7.44
C SER A 193 -2.65 12.42 -6.88
N GLY A 194 -2.60 12.59 -5.55
CA GLY A 194 -1.81 13.62 -4.88
C GLY A 194 -2.35 15.04 -5.11
N THR A 195 -3.66 15.20 -5.34
CA THR A 195 -4.24 16.54 -5.47
C THR A 195 -4.23 17.26 -4.13
N GLU A 196 -3.86 18.53 -4.15
CA GLU A 196 -4.00 19.43 -3.00
C GLU A 196 -5.46 19.44 -2.52
N ASP A 197 -5.68 19.44 -1.20
CA ASP A 197 -7.00 19.44 -0.56
C ASP A 197 -7.95 18.28 -0.91
N ALA A 198 -7.42 17.07 -1.18
CA ALA A 198 -8.18 15.83 -1.39
C ALA A 198 -9.05 15.36 -0.18
N GLY A 199 -9.21 16.21 0.83
CA GLY A 199 -10.14 16.03 1.92
C GLY A 199 -9.66 15.05 2.99
N PRO A 200 -10.60 14.47 3.77
CA PRO A 200 -10.25 13.72 4.98
C PRO A 200 -9.45 12.45 4.72
N LEU A 201 -9.59 11.81 3.55
CA LEU A 201 -8.79 10.62 3.21
C LEU A 201 -7.31 10.96 3.06
N ALA A 202 -6.97 12.06 2.38
CA ALA A 202 -5.60 12.52 2.26
C ALA A 202 -5.02 12.95 3.61
N THR A 203 -5.80 13.66 4.45
CA THR A 203 -5.37 14.01 5.81
C THR A 203 -5.04 12.76 6.64
N ILE A 204 -5.89 11.73 6.57
CA ILE A 204 -5.63 10.45 7.27
C ILE A 204 -4.37 9.78 6.71
N ALA A 205 -4.23 9.69 5.39
CA ALA A 205 -3.09 9.03 4.75
C ALA A 205 -1.76 9.71 5.09
N HIS A 206 -1.69 11.05 5.02
CA HIS A 206 -0.49 11.82 5.37
C HIS A 206 -0.11 11.71 6.85
N ALA A 207 -1.10 11.75 7.75
CA ALA A 207 -0.86 11.59 9.17
C ALA A 207 -0.40 10.15 9.52
N ALA A 208 -0.96 9.15 8.84
CA ALA A 208 -0.56 7.75 8.99
C ALA A 208 0.89 7.50 8.54
N ASP A 209 1.26 8.02 7.37
CA ASP A 209 2.63 7.95 6.83
C ASP A 209 3.63 8.60 7.81
N SER A 210 3.35 9.85 8.22
CA SER A 210 4.19 10.58 9.18
C SER A 210 4.38 9.82 10.50
N THR A 211 3.33 9.13 10.97
CA THR A 211 3.38 8.35 12.21
C THR A 211 4.18 7.06 12.04
N SER A 212 4.06 6.37 10.91
CA SER A 212 4.89 5.19 10.59
C SER A 212 6.37 5.56 10.57
N VAL A 213 6.72 6.66 9.88
CA VAL A 213 8.09 7.20 9.85
C VAL A 213 8.62 7.52 11.25
N ALA A 214 7.84 8.23 12.07
CA ALA A 214 8.24 8.58 13.43
C ALA A 214 8.47 7.35 14.31
N ARG A 215 7.66 6.29 14.14
CA ARG A 215 7.81 5.04 14.87
C ARG A 215 9.09 4.31 14.52
N ASP A 216 9.42 4.23 13.23
CA ASP A 216 10.67 3.61 12.76
C ASP A 216 11.90 4.31 13.36
N LEU A 217 11.89 5.66 13.35
CA LEU A 217 12.91 6.50 13.98
C LEU A 217 13.11 6.26 15.48
N SER A 218 12.01 6.06 16.20
CA SER A 218 12.02 5.85 17.65
C SER A 218 12.53 4.46 18.07
N GLY A 219 12.91 3.60 17.12
CA GLY A 219 13.46 2.26 17.39
C GLY A 219 12.44 1.13 17.32
N GLY A 220 11.42 1.26 16.44
CA GLY A 220 10.40 0.24 16.22
C GLY A 220 10.96 -1.18 16.10
N VAL A 221 10.28 -2.15 16.72
CA VAL A 221 10.68 -3.56 16.90
C VAL A 221 11.50 -4.06 15.71
N ARG A 222 12.82 -4.17 15.88
CA ARG A 222 13.68 -4.85 14.91
C ARG A 222 13.30 -6.32 14.91
N THR A 223 12.48 -6.74 13.96
CA THR A 223 12.32 -8.17 13.65
C THR A 223 13.69 -8.66 13.21
N ARG A 224 14.41 -9.33 14.12
CA ARG A 224 15.66 -10.03 13.81
C ARG A 224 15.33 -11.06 12.72
N SER A 225 15.93 -10.87 11.54
CA SER A 225 16.00 -11.83 10.46
C SER A 225 16.75 -13.08 10.88
#